data_AF-A0AAV2KLX7-F1
#
_entry.id   AF-A0AAV2KLX7-F1
#
_cell.length_a   1.000
_cell.length_b   1.000
_cell.length_c   1.000
_cell.angle_alpha   90.00
_cell.angle_beta   90.00
_cell.angle_gamma   90.00
#
_symmetry.space_group_name_H-M   'P 1'
#
loop_
_entity.id
_entity.type
_entity.pdbx_description
1 polymer ?
#
loop_
_entity_poly.entity_id
_entity_poly.type
_entity_poly.pdbx_seq_one_letter_code
_entity_poly.pdbx_strand_id
1 'polypeptide(L)'
;MSNLALAEIKELLKEQVRHFTPLSLQIKEIIFLKNTVMECEACGMGGLQVRPSCEPNPCHPGVQCSVTSQGVKCGSCPEGTEGNGTHCSDVDECSVLPCHMGVRCINTSPGFRCGSCPAGFSGPQVQGLGLAYARANKQVRVQT
;
A
#
# COMPACT_ATOMS: atom_id res chain seq x y z
N MET A 1 8.00 40.51 13.95
CA MET A 1 8.19 39.93 12.59
C MET A 1 7.69 38.49 12.47
N SER A 2 7.50 37.71 13.56
CA SER A 2 7.06 36.31 13.51
C SER A 2 5.57 36.09 13.18
N ASN A 3 4.68 37.02 13.55
CA ASN A 3 3.24 36.88 13.35
C ASN A 3 2.78 37.08 11.89
N LEU A 4 3.53 37.86 11.09
CA LEU A 4 3.20 38.09 9.69
C LEU A 4 3.49 36.84 8.85
N ALA A 5 4.67 36.25 9.03
CA ALA A 5 5.04 34.99 8.37
C ALA A 5 4.09 33.84 8.74
N LEU A 6 3.64 33.78 10.00
CA LEU A 6 2.65 32.78 10.42
C LEU A 6 1.27 33.02 9.78
N ALA A 7 0.88 34.28 9.56
CA ALA A 7 -0.36 34.61 8.87
C ALA A 7 -0.27 34.25 7.38
N GLU A 8 0.85 34.55 6.72
CA GLU A 8 1.12 34.18 5.32
C GLU A 8 1.11 32.66 5.14
N ILE A 9 1.77 31.90 6.01
CA ILE A 9 1.76 30.42 6.00
C ILE A 9 0.33 29.89 6.19
N LYS A 10 -0.47 30.50 7.08
CA LYS A 10 -1.87 30.11 7.28
C LYS A 10 -2.72 30.37 6.04
N GLU A 11 -2.51 31.47 5.33
CA GLU A 11 -3.24 31.77 4.09
C GLU A 11 -2.85 30.81 2.96
N LEU A 12 -1.56 30.49 2.80
CA LEU A 12 -1.10 29.48 1.83
C LEU A 12 -1.67 28.09 2.14
N LEU A 13 -1.71 27.69 3.42
CA LEU A 13 -2.36 26.43 3.83
C LEU A 13 -3.86 26.44 3.53
N LYS A 14 -4.55 27.56 3.75
CA LYS A 14 -5.97 27.70 3.40
C LYS A 14 -6.21 27.60 1.89
N GLU A 15 -5.32 28.14 1.06
CA GLU A 15 -5.38 28.01 -0.39
C GLU A 15 -5.15 26.56 -0.84
N GLN A 16 -4.16 25.88 -0.26
CA GLN A 16 -3.87 24.48 -0.56
C GLN A 16 -5.03 23.54 -0.13
N VAL A 17 -5.62 23.79 1.04
CA VAL A 17 -6.82 23.08 1.51
C VAL A 17 -8.00 23.36 0.58
N ARG A 18 -8.20 24.61 0.13
CA ARG A 18 -9.24 24.99 -0.83
C ARG A 18 -9.11 24.26 -2.17
N HIS A 19 -7.90 23.91 -2.59
CA HIS A 19 -7.68 23.11 -3.80
C HIS A 19 -7.91 21.61 -3.58
N PHE A 20 -7.73 21.10 -2.35
CA PHE A 20 -7.94 19.69 -2.00
C PHE A 20 -9.41 19.38 -1.64
N THR A 21 -10.16 20.35 -1.11
CA THR A 21 -11.59 20.18 -0.76
C THR A 21 -12.48 19.75 -1.94
N PRO A 22 -12.36 20.30 -3.17
CA PRO A 22 -13.15 19.88 -4.32
C PRO A 22 -12.84 18.44 -4.73
N LEU A 23 -11.59 18.00 -4.63
CA LEU A 23 -11.20 16.62 -4.90
C LEU A 23 -11.85 15.66 -3.89
N SER A 24 -11.92 16.04 -2.61
CA SER A 24 -12.60 15.23 -1.59
C SER A 24 -14.13 15.17 -1.79
N LEU A 25 -14.73 16.24 -2.34
CA LEU A 25 -16.14 16.28 -2.74
C LEU A 25 -16.38 15.36 -3.95
N GLN A 26 -15.52 15.42 -4.96
CA GLN A 26 -15.57 14.52 -6.12
C GLN A 26 -15.42 13.06 -5.73
N ILE A 27 -14.52 12.72 -4.79
CA ILE A 27 -14.38 11.35 -4.27
C ILE A 27 -15.67 10.92 -3.57
N LYS A 28 -16.28 11.78 -2.75
CA LYS A 28 -17.55 11.47 -2.08
C LYS A 28 -18.70 11.30 -3.06
N GLU A 29 -18.77 12.13 -4.10
CA GLU A 29 -19.76 12.00 -5.18
C GLU A 29 -19.56 10.71 -5.96
N ILE A 30 -18.32 10.33 -6.29
CA ILE A 30 -18.00 9.06 -6.96
C ILE A 30 -18.33 7.87 -6.08
N ILE A 31 -18.01 7.93 -4.78
CA ILE A 31 -18.37 6.86 -3.82
C ILE A 31 -19.88 6.76 -3.69
N PHE A 32 -20.59 7.89 -3.59
CA PHE A 32 -22.04 7.94 -3.55
C PHE A 32 -22.63 7.35 -4.84
N LEU A 33 -22.18 7.79 -6.02
CA LEU A 33 -22.62 7.26 -7.31
C LEU A 33 -22.34 5.77 -7.43
N LYS A 34 -21.14 5.32 -7.02
CA LYS A 34 -20.75 3.90 -7.03
C LYS A 34 -21.64 3.09 -6.10
N ASN A 35 -21.90 3.56 -4.89
CA ASN A 35 -22.80 2.91 -3.93
C ASN A 35 -24.23 2.89 -4.45
N THR A 36 -24.73 4.01 -4.98
CA THR A 36 -26.05 4.09 -5.61
C THR A 36 -26.15 3.16 -6.82
N VAL A 37 -25.12 3.05 -7.67
CA VAL A 37 -25.09 2.11 -8.81
C VAL A 37 -25.05 0.66 -8.31
N MET A 38 -24.34 0.36 -7.23
CA MET A 38 -24.31 -0.97 -6.61
C MET A 38 -25.63 -1.33 -5.92
N GLU A 39 -26.34 -0.36 -5.34
CA GLU A 39 -27.63 -0.52 -4.65
C GLU A 39 -28.83 -0.42 -5.58
N CYS A 40 -28.64 0.14 -6.78
CA CYS A 40 -29.65 0.17 -7.83
C CYS A 40 -29.72 -1.23 -8.47
N GLU A 41 -30.44 -2.15 -7.81
CA GLU A 41 -30.94 -3.40 -8.39
C GLU A 41 -32.01 -3.15 -9.49
N ALA A 42 -31.85 -2.10 -10.29
CA ALA A 42 -32.80 -1.70 -11.32
C ALA A 42 -32.12 -1.60 -12.70
N CYS A 43 -31.91 -2.78 -13.28
CA CYS A 43 -32.39 -3.06 -14.63
C CYS A 43 -32.70 -4.56 -14.74
N GLY A 44 -33.95 -4.92 -14.44
CA GLY A 44 -34.54 -6.21 -14.75
C GLY A 44 -34.72 -6.43 -16.25
N MET A 45 -33.62 -6.63 -16.97
CA MET A 45 -33.60 -7.18 -18.32
C MET A 45 -32.76 -8.45 -18.27
N GLY A 46 -33.38 -9.57 -18.63
CA GLY A 46 -32.93 -10.95 -18.40
C GLY A 46 -31.42 -11.18 -18.41
N GLY A 47 -30.94 -11.89 -17.39
CA GLY A 47 -29.71 -12.68 -17.41
C GLY A 47 -28.60 -12.18 -18.33
N LEU A 48 -28.07 -10.97 -18.06
CA LEU A 48 -26.69 -10.74 -18.46
C LEU A 48 -25.86 -11.74 -17.66
N GLN A 49 -25.56 -12.87 -18.29
CA GLN A 49 -24.45 -13.69 -17.90
C GLN A 49 -23.23 -12.77 -18.02
N VAL A 50 -22.86 -12.13 -16.91
CA VAL A 50 -21.57 -11.47 -16.78
C VAL A 50 -20.58 -12.62 -16.88
N ARG A 51 -20.15 -12.89 -18.12
CA ARG A 51 -19.13 -13.90 -18.37
C ARG A 51 -17.95 -13.49 -17.49
N PRO A 52 -17.46 -14.38 -16.62
CA PRO A 52 -16.33 -14.03 -15.79
C PRO A 52 -15.19 -13.63 -16.74
N SER A 53 -14.71 -12.40 -16.56
CA SER A 53 -13.75 -11.75 -17.45
C SER A 53 -12.64 -11.14 -16.61
N CYS A 54 -11.43 -11.21 -17.15
CA CYS A 54 -10.27 -10.50 -16.61
C CYS A 54 -10.08 -9.11 -17.25
N GLU A 55 -11.06 -8.65 -18.03
CA GLU A 55 -11.07 -7.34 -18.66
C GLU A 55 -12.40 -6.63 -18.34
N PRO A 56 -12.36 -5.52 -17.59
CA PRO A 56 -11.19 -4.92 -16.92
C PRO A 56 -10.63 -5.83 -15.80
N ASN A 57 -9.31 -5.80 -15.56
CA ASN A 57 -8.67 -6.68 -14.56
C ASN A 57 -9.19 -6.40 -13.14
N PRO A 58 -9.90 -7.35 -12.50
CA PRO A 58 -10.44 -7.17 -11.16
C PRO A 58 -9.43 -7.47 -10.04
N CYS A 59 -8.25 -7.97 -10.38
CA CYS A 59 -7.20 -8.29 -9.42
C CYS A 59 -6.30 -7.09 -9.13
N HIS A 60 -5.55 -7.16 -8.03
CA HIS A 60 -4.56 -6.15 -7.70
C HIS A 60 -3.52 -6.01 -8.84
N PRO A 61 -2.99 -4.80 -9.12
CA PRO A 61 -1.94 -4.62 -10.11
C PRO A 61 -0.78 -5.61 -9.93
N GLY A 62 -0.37 -6.26 -11.03
CA GLY A 62 0.68 -7.28 -11.01
C GLY A 62 0.23 -8.68 -10.54
N VAL A 63 -1.02 -8.86 -10.10
CA VAL A 63 -1.58 -10.19 -9.78
C VAL A 63 -2.19 -10.82 -11.01
N GLN A 64 -1.91 -12.11 -11.20
CA GLN A 64 -2.46 -12.88 -12.31
C GLN A 64 -3.97 -13.10 -12.14
N CYS A 65 -4.73 -12.76 -13.18
CA CYS A 65 -6.15 -13.04 -13.26
C CYS A 65 -6.41 -14.29 -14.11
N SER A 66 -7.32 -15.15 -13.66
CA SER A 66 -7.73 -16.35 -14.37
C SER A 66 -9.24 -16.55 -14.30
N VAL A 67 -9.86 -16.97 -15.40
CA VAL A 67 -11.28 -17.33 -15.44
C VAL A 67 -11.40 -18.83 -15.15
N THR A 68 -12.20 -19.18 -14.14
CA THR A 68 -12.48 -20.56 -13.74
C THR A 68 -13.97 -20.87 -13.90
N SER A 69 -14.35 -22.14 -13.78
CA SER A 69 -15.76 -22.57 -13.81
C SER A 69 -16.61 -21.96 -12.68
N GLN A 70 -15.97 -21.50 -11.60
CA GLN A 70 -16.62 -20.84 -10.46
C GLN A 70 -16.59 -19.30 -10.56
N GLY A 71 -16.02 -18.73 -11.63
CA GLY A 71 -15.86 -17.28 -11.80
C GLY A 71 -14.40 -16.84 -11.94
N VAL A 72 -14.16 -15.54 -11.76
CA VAL A 72 -12.82 -14.97 -11.83
C VAL A 72 -12.05 -15.29 -10.55
N LYS A 73 -10.79 -15.72 -10.70
CA LYS A 73 -9.88 -16.01 -9.62
C LYS A 73 -8.58 -15.21 -9.79
N CYS A 74 -8.23 -14.48 -8.74
CA CYS A 74 -6.94 -13.80 -8.62
C CYS A 74 -5.89 -14.74 -8.02
N GLY A 75 -4.66 -14.62 -8.52
CA GLY A 75 -3.50 -15.32 -8.00
C GLY A 75 -3.00 -14.75 -6.67
N SER A 76 -1.81 -15.17 -6.27
CA SER A 76 -1.14 -14.64 -5.07
C SER A 76 -0.73 -13.18 -5.25
N CYS A 77 -0.69 -12.45 -4.14
CA CYS A 77 -0.17 -11.09 -4.10
C CYS A 77 1.32 -11.05 -4.51
N PRO A 78 1.81 -9.91 -5.06
CA PRO A 78 3.22 -9.74 -5.39
C PRO A 78 4.13 -9.95 -4.16
N GLU A 79 5.40 -10.28 -4.41
CA GLU A 79 6.37 -10.48 -3.33
C GLU A 79 6.49 -9.24 -2.43
N GLY A 80 6.57 -9.45 -1.10
CA GLY A 80 6.55 -8.37 -0.11
C GLY A 80 5.15 -7.82 0.22
N THR A 81 4.08 -8.42 -0.33
CA THR A 81 2.69 -8.04 -0.02
C THR A 81 1.86 -9.27 0.35
N GLU A 82 0.77 -9.06 1.09
CA GLU A 82 -0.16 -10.10 1.54
C GLU A 82 -1.62 -9.71 1.29
N GLY A 83 -2.49 -10.72 1.19
CA GLY A 83 -3.91 -10.51 0.94
C GLY A 83 -4.52 -11.62 0.08
N ASN A 84 -5.65 -11.31 -0.54
CA ASN A 84 -6.46 -12.27 -1.29
C ASN A 84 -6.28 -12.16 -2.82
N GLY A 85 -5.30 -11.39 -3.30
CA GLY A 85 -5.03 -11.17 -4.72
C GLY A 85 -5.91 -10.12 -5.38
N THR A 86 -7.08 -9.77 -4.83
CA THR A 86 -7.86 -8.58 -5.24
C THR A 86 -7.43 -7.35 -4.45
N HIS A 87 -7.14 -7.54 -3.17
CA HIS A 87 -6.57 -6.53 -2.29
C HIS A 87 -5.27 -7.08 -1.71
N CYS A 88 -4.17 -6.40 -2.01
CA CYS A 88 -2.85 -6.73 -1.49
C CYS A 88 -2.33 -5.53 -0.71
N SER A 89 -1.83 -5.79 0.50
CA SER A 89 -1.22 -4.80 1.37
C SER A 89 0.23 -5.16 1.63
N ASP A 90 1.03 -4.14 1.87
CA ASP A 90 2.42 -4.29 2.26
C ASP A 90 2.59 -5.18 3.50
N VAL A 91 3.59 -6.05 3.47
CA VAL A 91 3.99 -6.87 4.62
C VAL A 91 4.98 -6.08 5.45
N ASP A 92 4.72 -5.89 6.74
CA ASP A 92 5.68 -5.24 7.63
C ASP A 92 6.79 -6.22 8.05
N GLU A 93 7.92 -6.23 7.34
CA GLU A 93 9.03 -7.09 7.73
C GLU A 93 9.80 -6.60 8.97
N CYS A 94 9.59 -5.37 9.42
CA CYS A 94 10.17 -4.89 10.68
C CYS A 94 9.54 -5.59 11.89
N SER A 95 8.38 -6.22 11.75
CA SER A 95 7.71 -7.01 12.78
C SER A 95 8.56 -8.18 13.32
N VAL A 96 9.50 -8.70 12.52
CA VAL A 96 10.39 -9.81 12.92
C VAL A 96 11.76 -9.34 13.44
N LEU A 97 11.92 -8.04 13.65
CA LEU A 97 13.15 -7.39 14.14
C LEU A 97 14.40 -7.86 13.38
N PRO A 98 14.49 -7.58 12.06
CA PRO A 98 15.63 -7.99 11.25
C PRO A 98 16.88 -7.15 11.52
N CYS A 99 16.72 -5.95 12.09
CA CYS A 99 17.84 -5.05 12.39
C CYS A 99 18.45 -5.32 13.76
N HIS A 100 19.71 -4.93 13.92
CA HIS A 100 20.40 -5.07 15.19
C HIS A 100 19.71 -4.24 16.28
N MET A 101 19.78 -4.67 17.54
CA MET A 101 19.29 -3.91 18.69
C MET A 101 19.81 -2.46 18.68
N GLY A 102 18.90 -1.49 18.80
CA GLY A 102 19.22 -0.06 18.75
C GLY A 102 19.38 0.51 17.34
N VAL A 103 19.29 -0.30 16.28
CA VAL A 103 19.23 0.17 14.89
C VAL A 103 17.77 0.30 14.46
N ARG A 104 17.42 1.43 13.85
CA ARG A 104 16.09 1.67 13.31
C ARG A 104 15.82 0.74 12.12
N CYS A 105 14.73 -0.02 12.21
CA CYS A 105 14.13 -0.68 11.05
C CYS A 105 13.17 0.27 10.35
N ILE A 106 13.19 0.27 9.02
CA ILE A 106 12.29 1.05 8.18
C ILE A 106 11.54 0.07 7.29
N ASN A 107 10.24 -0.05 7.51
CA ASN A 107 9.36 -0.75 6.60
C ASN A 107 9.16 0.10 5.34
N THR A 108 9.23 -0.50 4.18
CA THR A 108 9.10 0.12 2.86
C THR A 108 8.02 -0.61 2.07
N SER A 109 7.39 0.03 1.09
CA SER A 109 6.35 -0.64 0.30
C SER A 109 6.80 -0.82 -1.16
N PRO A 110 7.22 -2.03 -1.58
CA PRO A 110 7.41 -3.26 -0.78
C PRO A 110 8.79 -3.37 -0.09
N GLY A 111 8.87 -4.12 1.02
CA GLY A 111 10.11 -4.60 1.66
C GLY A 111 10.56 -3.86 2.91
N PHE A 112 11.82 -4.02 3.32
CA PHE A 112 12.38 -3.28 4.46
C PHE A 112 13.84 -2.92 4.26
N ARG A 113 14.32 -2.01 5.11
CA ARG A 113 15.75 -1.74 5.27
C ARG A 113 16.13 -1.43 6.70
N CYS A 114 17.32 -1.85 7.09
CA CYS A 114 17.95 -1.46 8.33
C CYS A 114 18.74 -0.15 8.16
N GLY A 115 18.72 0.67 9.21
CA GLY A 115 19.60 1.82 9.33
C GLY A 115 21.08 1.43 9.47
N SER A 116 21.95 2.44 9.51
CA SER A 116 23.38 2.25 9.74
C SER A 116 23.67 1.63 11.10
N CYS A 117 24.83 0.95 11.20
CA CYS A 117 25.32 0.45 12.48
C CYS A 117 25.51 1.60 13.49
N PRO A 118 25.35 1.33 14.81
CA PRO A 118 25.67 2.31 15.84
C PRO A 118 27.15 2.74 15.78
N ALA A 119 27.48 3.88 16.38
CA ALA A 119 28.85 4.38 16.44
C ALA A 119 29.82 3.34 17.04
N GLY A 120 31.01 3.21 16.44
CA GLY A 120 32.00 2.20 16.81
C GLY A 120 31.73 0.79 16.26
N PHE A 121 30.74 0.64 15.37
CA PHE A 121 30.45 -0.61 14.70
C PHE A 121 30.28 -0.42 13.18
N SER A 122 30.63 -1.46 12.43
CA SER A 122 30.40 -1.55 10.99
C SER A 122 29.74 -2.88 10.64
N GLY A 123 29.13 -2.96 9.48
CA GLY A 123 28.45 -4.16 9.01
C GLY A 123 27.75 -3.91 7.68
N PRO A 124 27.37 -4.99 6.98
CA PRO A 124 26.62 -4.85 5.74
C PRO A 124 25.25 -4.22 5.99
N GLN A 125 24.78 -3.43 5.03
CA GLN A 125 23.41 -2.95 5.04
C GLN A 125 22.47 -4.12 4.73
N VAL A 126 21.46 -4.29 5.57
CA VAL A 126 20.41 -5.30 5.37
C VAL A 126 19.17 -4.63 4.81
N GLN A 127 18.72 -5.12 3.66
CA GLN A 127 17.45 -4.77 3.03
C GLN A 127 16.94 -5.97 2.24
N GLY A 128 15.63 -6.08 2.05
CA GLY A 128 15.04 -7.19 1.30
C GLY A 128 13.51 -7.16 1.32
N LEU A 129 12.92 -8.23 0.81
CA LEU A 129 11.48 -8.41 0.63
C LEU A 129 11.01 -9.66 1.37
N GLY A 130 9.87 -9.57 2.06
CA GLY A 130 9.18 -10.68 2.69
C GLY A 130 9.73 -11.15 4.03
N LEU A 131 8.82 -11.69 4.86
CA LEU A 131 9.14 -12.17 6.21
C LEU A 131 10.19 -13.28 6.25
N ALA A 132 10.21 -14.15 5.22
CA ALA A 132 11.19 -15.24 5.15
C ALA A 132 12.61 -14.69 5.04
N TYR A 133 12.83 -13.71 4.16
CA TYR A 133 14.12 -13.06 4.00
C TYR A 133 14.53 -12.30 5.25
N ALA A 134 13.61 -11.52 5.83
CA ALA A 134 13.85 -10.73 7.04
C ALA A 134 14.22 -11.60 8.26
N ARG A 135 13.63 -12.80 8.39
CA ARG A 135 13.99 -13.75 9.45
C ARG A 135 15.38 -14.37 9.25
N ALA A 136 15.74 -14.66 8.00
CA ALA A 136 17.01 -15.31 7.67
C ALA A 136 18.21 -14.36 7.66
N ASN A 137 18.00 -13.09 7.30
CA ASN A 137 19.07 -12.12 7.05
C ASN A 137 19.05 -11.00 8.10
N LYS A 138 19.46 -11.32 9.32
CA LYS A 138 19.56 -10.31 10.39
C LYS A 138 20.81 -9.46 10.26
N GLN A 139 20.69 -8.18 10.58
CA GLN A 139 21.83 -7.26 10.60
C GLN A 139 22.83 -7.65 11.67
N VAL A 140 24.05 -7.95 11.23
CA VAL A 140 25.20 -8.22 12.08
C VAL A 140 26.08 -6.97 12.17
N ARG A 141 26.80 -6.84 13.29
CA ARG A 141 27.74 -5.74 13.51
C ARG A 141 29.10 -6.28 13.94
N VAL A 142 30.15 -5.65 13.48
CA VAL A 142 31.55 -5.89 13.85
C VAL A 142 32.08 -4.60 14.45
N GLN A 143 32.75 -4.70 15.60
CA GLN A 143 33.34 -3.53 16.25
C GLN A 143 34.50 -3.00 15.38
N THR A 144 34.48 -1.70 15.14
CA THR A 144 35.53 -0.98 14.39
C THR A 144 36.59 -0.43 15.32
#